data_AF-A0A0M2RPN9-F1
#
_entry.id   AF-A0A0M2RPN9-F1
#
_cell.length_a   1.000
_cell.length_b   1.000
_cell.length_c   1.000
_cell.angle_alpha   90.00
_cell.angle_beta   90.00
_cell.angle_gamma   90.00
#
_symmetry.space_group_name_H-M   'P 1'
#
loop_
_entity.id
_entity.type
_entity.pdbx_description
1 polymer ?
#
loop_
_entity_poly.entity_id
_entity_poly.type
_entity_poly.pdbx_seq_one_letter_code
_entity_poly.pdbx_strand_id
1 'polypeptide(L)' 'MAAPGPGVGGTVLEDHLTRLAAALLPLRDAEQLLARWGGELAHRLAGGGRLLVAGNGGSAAEAQHLTAELVGKLRDDREP' A
#
# COMPACT_ATOMS: atom_id res chain seq x y z
N MET A 1 -23.52 -17.34 -21.17
CA MET A 1 -22.22 -17.68 -20.55
C MET A 1 -22.42 -17.63 -19.04
N ALA A 2 -22.37 -18.78 -18.39
CA ALA A 2 -22.68 -18.94 -16.96
C ALA A 2 -21.59 -18.32 -16.08
N ALA A 3 -22.00 -17.72 -14.96
CA ALA A 3 -21.11 -17.20 -13.92
C ALA A 3 -20.22 -18.33 -13.35
N PRO A 4 -18.96 -18.05 -12.99
CA PRO A 4 -18.11 -19.06 -12.36
C PRO A 4 -18.71 -19.48 -11.02
N GLY A 5 -18.88 -20.79 -10.83
CA GLY A 5 -19.39 -21.39 -9.61
C GLY A 5 -18.42 -21.27 -8.43
N PRO A 6 -18.87 -21.52 -7.20
CA PRO A 6 -18.02 -21.49 -6.01
C PRO A 6 -16.89 -22.51 -6.19
N GLY A 7 -15.64 -22.06 -6.04
CA GLY A 7 -14.45 -22.88 -6.17
C GLY A 7 -14.54 -24.11 -5.27
N VAL A 8 -14.43 -25.29 -5.87
CA VAL A 8 -14.40 -26.57 -5.15
C VAL A 8 -13.03 -26.72 -4.46
N GLY A 9 -12.99 -26.68 -3.12
CA GLY A 9 -12.02 -27.47 -2.33
C GLY A 9 -11.12 -26.82 -1.27
N GLY A 10 -11.26 -25.53 -0.93
CA GLY A 10 -10.41 -24.85 0.08
C GLY A 10 -11.18 -24.37 1.31
N THR A 11 -10.54 -24.33 2.48
CA THR A 11 -11.08 -23.56 3.62
C THR A 11 -10.92 -22.06 3.35
N VAL A 12 -11.69 -21.20 4.02
CA VAL A 12 -11.53 -19.73 3.94
C VAL A 12 -10.08 -19.30 4.22
N LEU A 13 -9.39 -20.01 5.11
CA LEU A 13 -7.98 -19.77 5.42
C LEU A 13 -7.07 -20.09 4.23
N GLU A 14 -7.23 -21.26 3.61
CA GLU A 14 -6.43 -21.66 2.43
C GLU A 14 -6.63 -20.71 1.25
N ASP A 15 -7.86 -20.27 1.02
CA ASP A 15 -8.17 -19.28 -0.03
C ASP A 15 -7.55 -17.91 0.27
N HIS A 16 -7.47 -17.53 1.54
CA HIS A 16 -6.80 -16.30 1.95
C HIS A 16 -5.28 -16.40 1.78
N LEU A 17 -4.68 -17.50 2.24
CA LEU A 17 -3.25 -17.75 2.10
C LEU A 17 -2.82 -17.84 0.62
N THR A 18 -3.62 -18.50 -0.22
CA THR A 18 -3.38 -18.58 -1.66
C THR A 18 -3.39 -17.19 -2.31
N ARG A 19 -4.35 -16.33 -1.95
CA ARG A 19 -4.42 -14.95 -2.46
C ARG A 19 -3.25 -14.10 -1.98
N LEU A 20 -2.82 -14.24 -0.72
CA LEU A 20 -1.63 -13.57 -0.21
C LEU A 20 -0.38 -14.00 -0.98
N ALA A 21 -0.16 -15.31 -1.15
CA ALA A 21 0.98 -15.83 -1.89
C ALA A 21 1.00 -15.35 -3.34
N ALA A 22 -0.16 -15.31 -4.01
CA ALA A 22 -0.28 -14.83 -5.38
C ALA A 22 0.05 -13.32 -5.51
N ALA A 23 -0.21 -12.52 -4.47
CA ALA A 23 0.09 -11.09 -4.48
C ALA A 23 1.60 -10.78 -4.29
N LEU A 24 2.38 -11.70 -3.72
CA LEU A 24 3.80 -11.47 -3.44
C LEU A 24 4.67 -11.39 -4.71
N LEU A 25 4.36 -12.17 -5.75
CA LEU A 25 5.13 -12.14 -7.00
C LEU A 25 5.01 -10.80 -7.74
N PRO A 26 3.81 -10.26 -8.01
CA PRO A 26 3.66 -8.91 -8.56
C PRO A 26 4.28 -7.83 -7.67
N LEU A 27 4.21 -7.98 -6.35
CA LEU A 27 4.81 -7.02 -5.41
C LEU A 27 6.34 -6.97 -5.57
N ARG A 28 6.99 -8.13 -5.74
CA ARG A 28 8.42 -8.19 -6.02
C ARG A 28 8.77 -7.45 -7.30
N ASP A 29 7.97 -7.61 -8.35
CA ASP A 29 8.22 -6.96 -9.64
C ASP A 29 8.00 -5.43 -9.56
N ALA A 30 7.28 -4.95 -8.54
CA ALA A 30 7.09 -3.52 -8.28
C ALA A 30 8.23 -2.87 -7.47
N GLU A 31 9.28 -3.59 -7.08
CA GLU A 31 10.37 -3.09 -6.23
C GLU A 31 10.96 -1.76 -6.74
N GLN A 32 11.36 -1.72 -8.02
CA GLN A 32 11.97 -0.52 -8.60
C GLN A 32 10.98 0.65 -8.67
N LEU A 33 9.70 0.36 -8.90
CA LEU A 33 8.64 1.37 -8.92
C LEU A 33 8.45 1.98 -7.53
N LEU A 34 8.39 1.14 -6.49
CA LEU A 34 8.24 1.57 -5.10
C LEU A 34 9.44 2.42 -4.65
N ALA A 35 10.66 1.99 -4.97
CA ALA A 35 11.88 2.76 -4.68
C ALA A 35 11.84 4.15 -5.35
N ARG A 36 11.44 4.20 -6.62
CA ARG A 36 11.29 5.47 -7.36
C ARG A 36 10.24 6.38 -6.74
N TRP A 37 9.07 5.85 -6.37
CA TRP A 37 8.02 6.63 -5.72
C TRP A 37 8.48 7.17 -4.36
N GLY A 38 9.17 6.36 -3.57
CA GLY A 38 9.75 6.79 -2.30
C GLY A 38 10.72 7.97 -2.48
N GLY A 39 11.64 7.87 -3.44
CA GLY A 39 12.59 8.94 -3.75
C GLY A 39 11.91 10.23 -4.23
N GLU A 40 10.92 10.11 -5.12
CA GLU A 40 10.16 11.28 -5.61
C GLU A 40 9.37 11.96 -4.50
N LEU A 41 8.73 11.18 -3.63
CA LEU A 41 7.99 11.72 -2.48
C LEU A 41 8.93 12.41 -1.50
N ALA A 42 10.07 11.81 -1.17
CA ALA A 42 11.08 12.42 -0.30
C ALA A 42 11.58 13.76 -0.87
N HIS A 43 11.90 13.81 -2.17
CA HIS A 43 12.34 15.03 -2.83
C HIS A 43 11.27 16.13 -2.78
N ARG A 44 10.01 15.81 -3.11
CA ARG A 44 8.91 16.78 -3.08
C ARG A 44 8.62 17.29 -1.68
N LEU A 45 8.60 16.41 -0.68
CA LEU A 45 8.31 16.79 0.70
C LEU A 45 9.43 17.66 1.28
N ALA A 46 10.70 17.34 1.02
CA ALA A 46 11.84 18.17 1.41
C ALA A 46 11.81 19.57 0.76
N GLY A 47 11.30 19.66 -0.47
CA GLY A 47 11.06 20.92 -1.17
C GLY A 47 9.83 21.71 -0.70
N GLY A 48 9.14 21.29 0.38
CA GLY A 48 7.93 21.95 0.89
C GLY A 48 6.64 21.57 0.15
N GLY A 49 6.70 20.54 -0.71
CA GLY A 49 5.54 19.93 -1.34
C GLY A 49 4.62 19.23 -0.36
N ARG A 50 3.43 18.84 -0.82
CA ARG A 50 2.39 18.19 -0.01
C ARG A 50 1.94 16.90 -0.68
N LEU A 51 1.68 15.88 0.13
CA LEU A 51 1.07 14.62 -0.31
C LEU A 51 -0.39 14.60 0.15
N LEU A 52 -1.30 14.36 -0.79
CA LEU A 52 -2.70 14.08 -0.50
C LEU A 52 -2.93 12.59 -0.74
N VAL A 53 -3.45 11.89 0.28
CA VAL A 53 -3.76 10.46 0.21
C VAL A 53 -5.25 10.27 0.41
N ALA A 54 -5.88 9.51 -0.48
CA ALA A 54 -7.32 9.24 -0.43
C ALA A 54 -7.59 7.79 -0.82
N GLY A 55 -8.66 7.23 -0.27
CA GLY A 55 -9.12 5.87 -0.52
C GLY A 55 -10.56 5.68 -0.06
N ASN A 56 -11.18 4.59 -0.49
CA ASN A 56 -12.53 4.18 -0.11
C ASN A 56 -12.51 2.85 0.66
N GLY A 57 -13.39 2.69 1.65
CA GLY A 57 -13.46 1.44 2.45
C GLY A 57 -12.11 1.11 3.10
N GLY A 58 -11.61 -0.12 2.91
CA GLY A 58 -10.31 -0.56 3.46
C GLY A 58 -9.13 0.33 3.06
N SER A 59 -9.11 0.82 1.81
CA SER A 59 -8.04 1.73 1.34
C SER A 59 -8.08 3.11 2.01
N ALA A 60 -9.22 3.51 2.61
CA ALA A 60 -9.27 4.73 3.41
C ALA A 60 -8.48 4.57 4.72
N ALA A 61 -8.52 3.39 5.33
CA ALA A 61 -7.72 3.09 6.52
C ALA A 61 -6.22 3.04 6.19
N GLU A 62 -5.85 2.46 5.05
CA GLU A 62 -4.47 2.47 4.56
C GLU A 62 -3.98 3.90 4.27
N ALA A 63 -4.83 4.74 3.66
CA ALA A 63 -4.53 6.15 3.41
C ALA A 63 -4.27 6.93 4.72
N GLN A 64 -5.10 6.69 5.74
CA GLN A 64 -4.93 7.28 7.07
C GLN A 64 -3.64 6.79 7.73
N HIS A 65 -3.36 5.49 7.68
CA HIS A 65 -2.16 4.90 8.25
C HIS A 65 -0.89 5.48 7.60
N LEU A 66 -0.81 5.50 6.27
CA LEU A 66 0.32 6.10 5.54
C LEU A 66 0.53 7.57 5.92
N THR A 67 -0.56 8.33 6.01
CA THR A 67 -0.50 9.75 6.38
C THR A 67 0.02 9.92 7.81
N ALA A 68 -0.45 9.10 8.75
CA ALA A 68 -0.04 9.17 10.16
C ALA A 68 1.45 8.86 10.32
N GLU A 69 1.95 7.82 9.66
CA GLU A 69 3.37 7.45 9.67
C GLU A 69 4.26 8.58 9.13
N LEU A 70 3.90 9.17 7.98
CA LEU A 70 4.70 10.24 7.36
C LEU A 70 4.67 11.53 8.17
N VAL A 71 3.50 11.91 8.71
CA VAL A 71 3.39 13.11 9.56
C VAL A 71 4.10 12.92 10.90
N GLY A 72 4.04 11.72 11.49
CA GLY A 72 4.78 11.38 12.71
C GLY A 72 6.28 11.57 12.52
N LYS A 73 6.87 10.89 11.52
CA LYS A 73 8.29 11.02 11.19
C LYS A 73 8.71 12.45 10.86
N LEU A 74 7.92 13.17 10.05
CA LEU A 74 8.23 14.55 9.71
C LEU A 74 8.23 15.50 10.92
N ARG A 75 7.43 15.20 11.96
CA ARG A 75 7.46 15.98 13.20
C ARG A 75 8.73 15.71 14.01
N ASP A 76 9.20 14.47 14.00
CA ASP A 76 10.41 14.05 14.72
C ASP A 76 11.71 14.49 14.01
N ASP A 77 11.70 14.56 12.68
CA ASP A 77 12.84 14.98 11.84
C ASP A 77 13.02 16.51 11.75
N ARG A 78 12.18 17.30 12.43
CA ARG A 78 12.28 18.76 12.45
C ARG A 78 13.23 19.21 13.56
N GLU A 79 14.37 19.82 13.21
CA GLU A 79 15.20 20.51 14.21
C GLU A 79 14.40 21.66 14.88
N PRO A 80 14.58 21.88 16.19
CA PRO A 80 13.78 22.83 16.97
C PRO A 80 13.93 24.29 16.55
#